data_AF-A0A4R9K0F8-F1
#
_entry.id   AF-A0A4R9K0F8-F1
#
_cell.length_a   1.000
_cell.length_b   1.000
_cell.length_c   1.000
_cell.angle_alpha   90.00
_cell.angle_beta   90.00
_cell.angle_gamma   90.00
#
_symmetry.space_group_name_H-M   'P 1'
#
loop_
_entity.id
_entity.type
_entity.pdbx_description
1 polymer ?
#
loop_
_entity_poly.entity_id
_entity_poly.type
_entity_poly.pdbx_seq_one_letter_code
_entity_poly.pdbx_strand_id
1 'polypeptide(L)'
;MKKSTTTSPHRIYSMSFASVYPLYIAKVERKGGRKADVDTIIKWLTGYTEKSLESQIKKEVSFETFFEKAPKLNPNRKLITGVICGIRVEEIQESLMQEIRYLDKVIDELANGKKMEAILRKASPETVNILKAGFAIPRLGAPAERALAQAGILNMKQVSRYTEKTIASLHGVGPKAIKILQTELKKLDLKFKV
;
A
#
# COMPACT_ATOMS: atom_id res chain seq x y z
N MET A 1 -32.64 12.22 22.41
CA MET A 1 -31.58 13.14 21.96
C MET A 1 -30.21 12.55 22.23
N LYS A 2 -29.37 12.32 21.20
CA LYS A 2 -27.98 11.91 21.36
C LYS A 2 -27.17 13.13 21.79
N LYS A 3 -26.47 13.03 22.93
CA LYS A 3 -25.63 14.10 23.47
C LYS A 3 -24.45 14.34 22.54
N SER A 4 -24.36 15.54 22.01
CA SER A 4 -23.21 16.10 21.29
C SER A 4 -22.01 16.19 22.22
N THR A 5 -20.96 15.41 21.96
CA THR A 5 -19.66 15.55 22.63
C THR A 5 -18.93 16.74 22.01
N THR A 6 -19.10 17.93 22.59
CA THR A 6 -18.22 19.07 22.37
C THR A 6 -16.89 18.81 23.08
N THR A 7 -15.94 18.19 22.39
CA THR A 7 -14.54 18.17 22.81
C THR A 7 -13.95 19.53 22.46
N SER A 8 -13.44 20.27 23.44
CA SER A 8 -12.77 21.55 23.24
C SER A 8 -11.78 21.47 22.07
N PRO A 9 -11.78 22.43 21.12
CA PRO A 9 -10.95 22.33 19.93
C PRO A 9 -9.49 22.24 20.34
N HIS A 10 -8.85 21.09 20.08
CA HIS A 10 -7.42 20.97 20.29
C HIS A 10 -6.73 22.04 19.44
N ARG A 11 -5.82 22.82 20.03
CA ARG A 11 -5.12 23.96 19.38
C ARG A 11 -4.51 23.60 18.02
N ILE A 12 -4.23 22.33 17.80
CA ILE A 12 -3.70 21.79 16.55
C ILE A 12 -4.66 21.95 15.36
N TYR A 13 -5.98 21.96 15.57
CA TYR A 13 -6.97 22.09 14.49
C TYR A 13 -6.96 23.49 13.87
N SER A 14 -6.85 24.51 14.74
CA SER A 14 -6.76 25.92 14.34
C SER A 14 -5.36 26.35 13.90
N MET A 15 -4.34 25.51 14.11
CA MET A 15 -2.98 25.83 13.70
C MET A 15 -2.87 25.85 12.18
N SER A 16 -2.14 26.82 11.64
CA SER A 16 -1.91 26.90 10.20
C SER A 16 -1.11 25.68 9.73
N PHE A 17 -1.57 25.03 8.67
CA PHE A 17 -0.82 23.97 8.00
C PHE A 17 0.52 24.50 7.47
N ALA A 18 0.54 25.75 6.99
CA ALA A 18 1.72 26.38 6.41
C ALA A 18 2.85 26.60 7.43
N SER A 19 2.54 26.73 8.72
CA SER A 19 3.58 26.86 9.76
C SER A 19 4.19 25.51 10.15
N VAL A 20 3.45 24.41 9.98
CA VAL A 20 3.92 23.05 10.30
C VAL A 20 4.59 22.38 9.11
N TYR A 21 4.17 22.69 7.88
CA TYR A 21 4.71 22.10 6.66
C TYR A 21 6.26 22.20 6.54
N PRO A 22 6.91 23.35 6.81
CA PRO A 22 8.38 23.44 6.83
C PRO A 22 9.02 22.51 7.87
N LEU A 23 8.35 22.23 8.98
CA LEU A 23 8.85 21.33 10.03
C LEU A 23 8.84 19.87 9.57
N TYR A 24 7.86 19.47 8.76
CA TYR A 24 7.85 18.15 8.13
C TYR A 24 9.00 17.99 7.14
N ILE A 25 9.24 19.00 6.30
CA ILE A 25 10.37 19.01 5.36
C ILE A 25 11.68 18.89 6.13
N ALA A 26 11.92 19.77 7.11
CA ALA A 26 13.15 19.75 7.89
C ALA A 26 13.37 18.42 8.63
N LYS A 27 12.31 17.79 9.14
CA LYS A 27 12.39 16.47 9.79
C LYS A 27 12.90 15.39 8.82
N VAL A 28 12.40 15.40 7.60
CA VAL A 28 12.75 14.43 6.55
C VAL A 28 14.13 14.72 5.95
N GLU A 29 14.47 15.99 5.73
CA GLU A 29 15.78 16.40 5.19
C GLU A 29 16.94 16.06 6.14
N ARG A 30 16.73 16.18 7.46
CA ARG A 30 17.70 15.71 8.48
C ARG A 30 18.03 14.22 8.38
N LYS A 31 17.22 13.45 7.65
CA LYS A 31 17.36 12.01 7.45
C LYS A 31 17.63 11.65 5.99
N GLY A 32 18.00 12.64 5.17
CA GLY A 32 18.38 12.46 3.77
C GLY A 32 17.21 12.39 2.77
N GLY A 33 15.98 12.64 3.20
CA GLY A 33 14.84 12.76 2.30
C GLY A 33 14.71 14.17 1.69
N ARG A 34 13.70 14.38 0.85
CA ARG A 34 13.49 15.66 0.13
C ARG A 34 12.08 16.20 0.34
N LYS A 35 11.91 17.51 0.14
CA LYS A 35 10.60 18.16 0.05
C LYS A 35 9.62 17.42 -0.89
N ALA A 36 10.09 17.01 -2.07
CA ALA A 36 9.25 16.32 -3.05
C ALA A 36 8.66 14.99 -2.52
N ASP A 37 9.37 14.31 -1.61
CA ASP A 37 8.90 13.08 -0.99
C ASP A 37 7.78 13.38 0.02
N VAL A 38 7.91 14.47 0.79
CA VAL A 38 6.87 14.99 1.69
C VAL A 38 5.61 15.40 0.91
N ASP A 39 5.78 16.14 -0.19
CA ASP A 39 4.67 16.55 -1.06
C ASP A 39 3.94 15.36 -1.65
N THR A 40 4.68 14.34 -2.06
CA THR A 40 4.11 13.09 -2.60
C THR A 40 3.21 12.41 -1.57
N ILE A 41 3.64 12.35 -0.31
CA ILE A 41 2.86 11.76 0.78
C ILE A 41 1.60 12.58 1.06
N ILE A 42 1.72 13.91 1.17
CA ILE A 42 0.58 14.79 1.44
C ILE A 42 -0.46 14.68 0.34
N LYS A 43 -0.03 14.75 -0.94
CA LYS A 43 -0.92 14.57 -2.10
C LYS A 43 -1.56 13.19 -2.13
N TRP A 44 -0.80 12.14 -1.81
CA TRP A 44 -1.36 10.79 -1.71
C TRP A 44 -2.40 10.67 -0.61
N LEU A 45 -2.21 11.32 0.54
CA LEU A 45 -3.14 11.24 1.67
C LEU A 45 -4.45 12.00 1.38
N THR A 46 -4.33 13.20 0.81
CA THR A 46 -5.41 14.20 0.71
C THR A 46 -6.09 14.26 -0.66
N GLY A 47 -5.42 13.80 -1.70
CA GLY A 47 -5.85 13.97 -3.09
C GLY A 47 -5.58 15.36 -3.66
N TYR A 48 -4.84 16.23 -2.95
CA TYR A 48 -4.42 17.50 -3.52
C TYR A 48 -3.51 17.29 -4.74
N THR A 49 -3.65 18.18 -5.73
CA THR A 49 -2.65 18.41 -6.78
C THR A 49 -1.56 19.34 -6.26
N GLU A 50 -0.43 19.42 -6.97
CA GLU A 50 0.66 20.35 -6.65
C GLU A 50 0.14 21.79 -6.46
N LYS A 51 -0.56 22.31 -7.47
CA LYS A 51 -1.10 23.68 -7.48
C LYS A 51 -2.05 23.94 -6.32
N SER A 52 -2.92 22.97 -6.00
CA SER A 52 -3.85 23.12 -4.89
C SER A 52 -3.16 23.06 -3.54
N LEU A 53 -2.16 22.19 -3.37
CA LEU A 53 -1.38 22.09 -2.14
C LEU A 53 -0.61 23.40 -1.89
N GLU A 54 0.09 23.90 -2.91
CA GLU A 54 0.77 25.20 -2.86
C GLU A 54 -0.21 26.34 -2.54
N SER A 55 -1.42 26.32 -3.12
CA SER A 55 -2.45 27.30 -2.81
C SER A 55 -2.91 27.22 -1.36
N GLN A 56 -3.03 26.03 -0.75
CA GLN A 56 -3.40 25.91 0.66
C GLN A 56 -2.29 26.45 1.58
N ILE A 57 -1.03 26.16 1.24
CA ILE A 57 0.14 26.68 1.97
C ILE A 57 0.19 28.21 1.88
N LYS A 58 0.03 28.79 0.69
CA LYS A 58 0.03 30.24 0.49
C LYS A 58 -1.13 30.96 1.19
N LYS A 59 -2.28 30.30 1.32
CA LYS A 59 -3.46 30.82 2.04
C LYS A 59 -3.35 30.65 3.55
N GLU A 60 -2.31 29.98 4.04
CA GLU A 60 -2.05 29.70 5.46
C GLU A 60 -3.24 29.06 6.19
N VAL A 61 -4.00 28.21 5.49
CA VAL A 61 -5.22 27.60 6.04
C VAL A 61 -4.93 26.75 7.28
N SER A 62 -5.91 26.64 8.18
CA SER A 62 -5.82 25.77 9.35
C SER A 62 -5.82 24.29 8.95
N PHE A 63 -5.37 23.40 9.84
CA PHE A 63 -5.47 21.95 9.62
C PHE A 63 -6.91 21.48 9.38
N GLU A 64 -7.86 22.04 10.10
CA GLU A 64 -9.29 21.78 9.90
C GLU A 64 -9.70 22.09 8.46
N THR A 65 -9.47 23.32 7.99
CA THR A 65 -9.80 23.71 6.62
C THR A 65 -8.99 22.94 5.57
N PHE A 66 -7.73 22.60 5.88
CA PHE A 66 -6.86 21.82 5.00
C PHE A 66 -7.44 20.45 4.70
N PHE A 67 -7.91 19.73 5.73
CA PHE A 67 -8.51 18.41 5.57
C PHE A 67 -9.96 18.46 5.10
N GLU A 68 -10.73 19.48 5.49
CA GLU A 68 -12.09 19.71 4.98
C GLU A 68 -12.10 19.96 3.46
N LYS A 69 -11.14 20.75 2.95
CA LYS A 69 -11.01 21.06 1.52
C LYS A 69 -10.24 20.01 0.73
N ALA A 70 -9.80 18.92 1.36
CA ALA A 70 -9.10 17.84 0.69
C ALA A 70 -10.02 17.21 -0.37
N PRO A 71 -9.64 17.17 -1.67
CA PRO A 71 -10.54 16.73 -2.74
C PRO A 71 -11.01 15.29 -2.57
N LYS A 72 -10.11 14.40 -2.16
CA LYS A 72 -10.41 12.98 -1.95
C LYS A 72 -9.39 12.34 -1.05
N LEU A 73 -9.76 12.15 0.22
CA LEU A 73 -8.96 11.38 1.15
C LEU A 73 -8.78 9.94 0.65
N ASN A 74 -7.54 9.47 0.69
CA ASN A 74 -7.20 8.16 0.15
C ASN A 74 -7.74 7.02 1.02
N PRO A 75 -8.44 6.01 0.47
CA PRO A 75 -8.97 4.91 1.27
C PRO A 75 -7.87 4.09 1.97
N ASN A 76 -6.69 3.97 1.36
CA ASN A 76 -5.57 3.21 1.93
C ASN A 76 -4.98 3.86 3.19
N ARG A 77 -5.32 5.12 3.50
CA ARG A 77 -4.89 5.76 4.75
C ARG A 77 -5.38 5.02 5.99
N LYS A 78 -6.49 4.28 5.91
CA LYS A 78 -6.99 3.44 7.01
C LYS A 78 -6.09 2.24 7.31
N LEU A 79 -5.15 1.92 6.41
CA LEU A 79 -4.09 0.93 6.64
C LEU A 79 -2.88 1.52 7.39
N ILE A 80 -2.92 2.80 7.76
CA ILE A 80 -1.89 3.42 8.60
C ILE A 80 -2.19 3.02 10.05
N THR A 81 -1.27 2.28 10.66
CA THR A 81 -1.39 1.76 12.02
C THR A 81 -0.12 2.00 12.83
N GLY A 82 -0.24 1.81 14.15
CA GLY A 82 0.86 1.89 15.10
C GLY A 82 0.88 3.20 15.88
N VAL A 83 2.00 3.44 16.56
CA VAL A 83 2.11 4.55 17.52
C VAL A 83 2.80 5.77 16.88
N ILE A 84 2.26 6.96 17.14
CA ILE A 84 2.89 8.26 16.85
C ILE A 84 2.62 9.22 18.00
N CYS A 85 3.64 9.96 18.43
CA CYS A 85 3.54 10.87 19.58
C CYS A 85 2.93 10.23 20.84
N GLY A 86 3.20 8.94 21.08
CA GLY A 86 2.70 8.18 22.24
C GLY A 86 1.26 7.66 22.12
N ILE A 87 0.55 7.91 21.01
CA ILE A 87 -0.84 7.48 20.80
C ILE A 87 -0.92 6.51 19.63
N ARG A 88 -1.78 5.49 19.73
CA ARG A 88 -2.07 4.53 18.66
C ARG A 88 -3.10 5.10 17.68
N VAL A 89 -2.73 5.25 16.41
CA VAL A 89 -3.53 6.01 15.43
C VAL A 89 -4.87 5.36 15.09
N GLU A 90 -4.93 4.03 15.09
CA GLU A 90 -6.14 3.26 14.79
C GLU A 90 -7.21 3.34 15.90
N GLU A 91 -6.83 3.73 17.13
CA GLU A 91 -7.75 3.83 18.27
C GLU A 91 -8.37 5.23 18.42
N ILE A 92 -7.87 6.22 17.68
CA ILE A 92 -8.35 7.61 17.74
C ILE A 92 -9.79 7.69 17.21
N GLN A 93 -10.71 8.12 18.08
CA GLN A 93 -12.13 8.23 17.76
C GLN A 93 -12.47 9.50 16.96
N GLU A 94 -11.76 10.60 17.22
CA GLU A 94 -12.01 11.88 16.56
C GLU A 94 -11.43 11.87 15.15
N SER A 95 -12.30 12.06 14.15
CA SER A 95 -11.93 11.88 12.74
C SER A 95 -10.82 12.84 12.30
N LEU A 96 -10.94 14.14 12.56
CA LEU A 96 -9.90 15.11 12.16
C LEU A 96 -8.57 14.82 12.86
N MET A 97 -8.59 14.49 14.15
CA MET A 97 -7.37 14.14 14.87
C MET A 97 -6.69 12.92 14.25
N GLN A 98 -7.47 11.90 13.91
CA GLN A 98 -6.95 10.70 13.27
C GLN A 98 -6.28 11.02 11.93
N GLU A 99 -6.88 11.88 11.10
CA GLU A 99 -6.28 12.28 9.81
C GLU A 99 -4.97 13.06 9.99
N ILE A 100 -4.89 13.94 10.98
CA ILE A 100 -3.65 14.64 11.35
C ILE A 100 -2.58 13.65 11.81
N ARG A 101 -2.94 12.68 12.66
CA ARG A 101 -1.99 11.65 13.13
C ARG A 101 -1.59 10.67 12.06
N TYR A 102 -2.44 10.39 11.08
CA TYR A 102 -2.04 9.66 9.89
C TYR A 102 -0.95 10.41 9.15
N LEU A 103 -1.10 11.71 8.90
CA LEU A 103 -0.07 12.54 8.27
C LEU A 103 1.24 12.51 9.06
N ASP A 104 1.20 12.78 10.37
CA ASP A 104 2.38 12.71 11.23
C ASP A 104 3.07 11.34 11.14
N LYS A 105 2.29 10.26 11.15
CA LYS A 105 2.79 8.90 11.09
C LYS A 105 3.51 8.60 9.79
N VAL A 106 2.93 8.94 8.64
CA VAL A 106 3.57 8.65 7.34
C VAL A 106 4.81 9.52 7.10
N ILE A 107 4.84 10.75 7.60
CA ILE A 107 6.04 11.59 7.59
C ILE A 107 7.12 11.02 8.52
N ASP A 108 6.73 10.51 9.69
CA ASP A 108 7.64 9.81 10.60
C ASP A 108 8.22 8.53 9.98
N GLU A 109 7.39 7.76 9.27
CA GLU A 109 7.84 6.60 8.51
C GLU A 109 8.86 6.98 7.43
N LEU A 110 8.65 8.08 6.71
CA LEU A 110 9.61 8.61 5.74
C LEU A 110 10.93 9.03 6.42
N ALA A 111 10.85 9.78 7.52
CA ALA A 111 12.03 10.21 8.27
C ALA A 111 12.81 9.02 8.88
N ASN A 112 12.14 7.92 9.19
CA ASN A 112 12.77 6.68 9.66
C ASN A 112 13.28 5.78 8.51
N GLY A 113 13.27 6.26 7.27
CA GLY A 113 13.85 5.57 6.11
C GLY A 113 12.99 4.44 5.55
N LYS A 114 11.68 4.40 5.86
CA LYS A 114 10.79 3.43 5.18
C LYS A 114 10.72 3.76 3.68
N LYS A 115 10.66 2.71 2.85
CA LYS A 115 10.49 2.85 1.40
C LYS A 115 9.15 3.51 1.06
N MET A 116 9.14 4.38 0.05
CA MET A 116 7.96 5.13 -0.38
C MET A 116 6.77 4.21 -0.70
N GLU A 117 6.99 3.07 -1.34
CA GLU A 117 5.94 2.11 -1.68
C GLU A 117 5.23 1.58 -0.44
N ALA A 118 5.99 1.28 0.61
CA ALA A 118 5.44 0.84 1.89
C ALA A 118 4.65 1.97 2.58
N ILE A 119 5.17 3.20 2.53
CA ILE A 119 4.50 4.40 3.08
C ILE A 119 3.15 4.63 2.38
N LEU A 120 3.13 4.56 1.05
CA LEU A 120 1.94 4.72 0.22
C LEU A 120 1.02 3.49 0.22
N ARG A 121 1.34 2.48 1.03
CA ARG A 121 0.61 1.21 1.17
C ARG A 121 0.38 0.52 -0.20
N LYS A 122 1.35 0.67 -1.10
CA LYS A 122 1.39 -0.03 -2.39
C LYS A 122 2.18 -1.32 -2.22
N ALA A 123 1.74 -2.40 -2.87
CA ALA A 123 2.61 -3.55 -3.04
C ALA A 123 3.89 -3.08 -3.77
N SER A 124 5.07 -3.42 -3.23
CA SER A 124 6.32 -3.00 -3.86
C SER A 124 6.42 -3.59 -5.28
N PRO A 125 7.08 -2.92 -6.24
CA PRO A 125 7.31 -3.48 -7.57
C PRO A 125 7.93 -4.87 -7.53
N GLU A 126 8.83 -5.12 -6.57
CA GLU A 126 9.39 -6.44 -6.29
C GLU A 126 8.32 -7.44 -5.88
N THR A 127 7.43 -7.10 -4.93
CA THR A 127 6.31 -7.96 -4.51
C THR A 127 5.33 -8.22 -5.66
N VAL A 128 5.01 -7.20 -6.45
CA VAL A 128 4.11 -7.34 -7.62
C VAL A 128 4.77 -8.23 -8.68
N ASN A 129 6.07 -8.07 -8.91
CA ASN A 129 6.82 -8.88 -9.86
C ASN A 129 7.02 -10.31 -9.36
N ILE A 130 7.27 -10.54 -8.07
CA ILE A 130 7.32 -11.87 -7.44
C ILE A 130 5.94 -12.53 -7.51
N LEU A 131 4.85 -11.81 -7.28
CA LEU A 131 3.50 -12.35 -7.46
C LEU A 131 3.25 -12.71 -8.93
N LYS A 132 3.57 -11.82 -9.88
CA LYS A 132 3.39 -12.09 -11.32
C LYS A 132 4.27 -13.23 -11.83
N ALA A 133 5.55 -13.23 -11.48
CA ALA A 133 6.52 -14.26 -11.85
C ALA A 133 6.20 -15.58 -11.16
N GLY A 134 5.78 -15.52 -9.89
CA GLY A 134 5.31 -16.67 -9.14
C GLY A 134 4.09 -17.32 -9.78
N PHE A 135 3.18 -16.53 -10.37
CA PHE A 135 2.09 -17.10 -11.13
C PHE A 135 2.49 -17.55 -12.55
N ALA A 136 3.63 -17.16 -13.12
CA ALA A 136 4.00 -17.66 -14.45
C ALA A 136 4.29 -19.17 -14.42
N ILE A 137 3.96 -19.88 -15.50
CA ILE A 137 4.37 -21.28 -15.63
C ILE A 137 5.91 -21.32 -15.69
N PRO A 138 6.59 -22.08 -14.82
CA PRO A 138 8.05 -22.22 -14.87
C PRO A 138 8.46 -22.87 -16.20
N ARG A 139 9.72 -22.76 -16.60
CA ARG A 139 10.19 -23.50 -17.79
C ARG A 139 9.99 -25.00 -17.57
N LEU A 140 9.15 -25.60 -18.40
CA LEU A 140 8.98 -27.04 -18.51
C LEU A 140 9.59 -27.50 -19.83
N GLY A 141 9.74 -28.81 -20.06
CA GLY A 141 10.04 -29.27 -21.42
C GLY A 141 8.94 -28.80 -22.39
N ALA A 142 9.30 -28.45 -23.63
CA ALA A 142 8.35 -27.95 -24.64
C ALA A 142 7.05 -28.77 -24.77
N PRO A 143 7.05 -30.11 -24.65
CA PRO A 143 5.80 -30.88 -24.63
C PRO A 143 4.85 -30.50 -23.49
N ALA A 144 5.34 -30.35 -22.26
CA ALA A 144 4.53 -30.01 -21.09
C ALA A 144 4.02 -28.57 -21.16
N GLU A 145 4.83 -27.63 -21.63
CA GLU A 145 4.41 -26.23 -21.81
C GLU A 145 3.28 -26.13 -22.83
N ARG A 146 3.41 -26.81 -23.99
CA ARG A 146 2.36 -26.85 -25.02
C ARG A 146 1.08 -27.50 -24.50
N ALA A 147 1.20 -28.59 -23.75
CA ALA A 147 0.05 -29.29 -23.19
C ALA A 147 -0.76 -28.41 -22.24
N LEU A 148 -0.08 -27.69 -21.34
CA LEU A 148 -0.73 -26.73 -20.43
C LEU A 148 -1.39 -25.57 -21.21
N ALA A 149 -0.68 -25.01 -22.20
CA ALA A 149 -1.22 -23.94 -23.03
C ALA A 149 -2.47 -24.38 -23.82
N GLN A 150 -2.46 -25.58 -24.41
CA GLN A 150 -3.61 -26.16 -25.10
C GLN A 150 -4.79 -26.42 -24.15
N ALA A 151 -4.51 -26.76 -22.88
CA ALA A 151 -5.52 -26.88 -21.83
C ALA A 151 -5.99 -25.52 -21.27
N GLY A 152 -5.52 -24.39 -21.80
CA GLY A 152 -5.84 -23.03 -21.34
C GLY A 152 -5.21 -22.67 -19.98
N ILE A 153 -4.18 -23.41 -19.57
CA ILE A 153 -3.47 -23.24 -18.30
C ILE A 153 -2.23 -22.40 -18.56
N LEU A 154 -2.34 -21.10 -18.28
CA LEU A 154 -1.33 -20.09 -18.58
C LEU A 154 -0.56 -19.64 -17.32
N ASN A 155 -0.97 -20.06 -16.12
CA ASN A 155 -0.34 -19.67 -14.86
C ASN A 155 -0.53 -20.70 -13.73
N MET A 156 0.33 -20.63 -12.71
CA MET A 156 0.34 -21.51 -11.54
C MET A 156 -0.95 -21.46 -10.72
N LYS A 157 -1.67 -20.33 -10.72
CA LYS A 157 -2.99 -20.20 -10.07
C LYS A 157 -4.07 -20.99 -10.80
N GLN A 158 -3.93 -21.21 -12.11
CA GLN A 158 -4.81 -22.10 -12.86
C GLN A 158 -4.41 -23.55 -12.63
N VAL A 159 -3.11 -23.86 -12.58
CA VAL A 159 -2.62 -25.21 -12.24
C VAL A 159 -3.21 -25.71 -10.91
N SER A 160 -3.25 -24.85 -9.87
CA SER A 160 -3.81 -25.22 -8.55
C SER A 160 -5.31 -25.53 -8.56
N ARG A 161 -6.05 -25.20 -9.62
CA ARG A 161 -7.49 -25.52 -9.75
C ARG A 161 -7.74 -26.95 -10.19
N TYR A 162 -6.71 -27.62 -10.70
CA TYR A 162 -6.78 -29.00 -11.18
C TYR A 162 -6.17 -29.94 -10.15
N THR A 163 -6.58 -31.21 -10.20
CA THR A 163 -5.89 -32.26 -9.45
C THR A 163 -4.58 -32.60 -10.13
N GLU A 164 -3.62 -33.14 -9.36
CA GLU A 164 -2.36 -33.64 -9.92
C GLU A 164 -2.61 -34.69 -11.01
N LYS A 165 -3.57 -35.59 -10.78
CA LYS A 165 -3.97 -36.64 -11.74
C LYS A 165 -4.47 -36.05 -13.06
N THR A 166 -5.28 -34.99 -13.01
CA THR A 166 -5.77 -34.30 -14.21
C THR A 166 -4.61 -33.71 -15.01
N ILE A 167 -3.66 -33.06 -14.34
CA ILE A 167 -2.52 -32.43 -15.00
C ILE A 167 -1.54 -33.48 -15.55
N ALA A 168 -1.31 -34.56 -14.83
CA ALA A 168 -0.48 -35.68 -15.27
C ALA A 168 -1.08 -36.47 -16.45
N SER A 169 -2.40 -36.37 -16.66
CA SER A 169 -3.08 -37.00 -17.80
C SER A 169 -2.97 -36.22 -19.11
N LEU A 170 -2.46 -34.97 -19.06
CA LEU A 170 -2.23 -34.17 -20.26
C LEU A 170 -1.07 -34.75 -21.09
N HIS A 171 -1.30 -34.95 -22.38
CA HIS A 171 -0.31 -35.50 -23.30
C HIS A 171 0.96 -34.62 -23.33
N GLY A 172 2.10 -35.17 -22.91
CA GLY A 172 3.37 -34.45 -22.84
C GLY A 172 3.77 -33.97 -21.44
N VAL A 173 2.90 -34.11 -20.43
CA VAL A 173 3.21 -33.79 -19.03
C VAL A 173 3.73 -35.03 -18.30
N GLY A 174 5.06 -35.14 -18.20
CA GLY A 174 5.71 -36.24 -17.47
C GLY A 174 5.89 -35.98 -15.96
N PRO A 175 6.32 -36.99 -15.19
CA PRO A 175 6.51 -36.90 -13.73
C PRO A 175 7.50 -35.81 -13.32
N LYS A 176 8.51 -35.51 -14.15
CA LYS A 176 9.44 -34.39 -13.92
C LYS A 176 8.73 -33.04 -13.95
N ALA A 177 7.80 -32.84 -14.89
CA ALA A 177 7.03 -31.61 -14.97
C ALA A 177 6.10 -31.47 -13.76
N ILE A 178 5.45 -32.56 -13.34
CA ILE A 178 4.62 -32.58 -12.12
C ILE A 178 5.45 -32.18 -10.88
N LYS A 179 6.64 -32.75 -10.69
CA LYS A 179 7.50 -32.41 -9.55
C LYS A 179 7.92 -30.93 -9.52
N ILE A 180 8.21 -30.35 -10.69
CA ILE A 180 8.49 -28.91 -10.81
C ILE A 180 7.26 -28.11 -10.44
N LEU A 181 6.09 -28.45 -11.00
CA LEU A 181 4.82 -27.77 -10.70
C LEU A 181 4.48 -27.85 -9.20
N GLN A 182 4.63 -29.01 -8.55
CA GLN A 182 4.44 -29.15 -7.10
C GLN A 182 5.37 -28.23 -6.30
N THR A 183 6.64 -28.18 -6.67
CA THR A 183 7.65 -27.35 -5.99
C THR A 183 7.31 -25.87 -6.11
N GLU A 184 6.94 -25.42 -7.30
CA GLU A 184 6.56 -24.02 -7.54
C GLU A 184 5.23 -23.67 -6.87
N LEU A 185 4.22 -24.56 -6.91
CA LEU A 185 2.97 -24.36 -6.16
C LEU A 185 3.25 -24.15 -4.67
N LYS A 186 4.11 -24.99 -4.07
CA LYS A 186 4.48 -24.88 -2.65
C LYS A 186 5.16 -23.55 -2.32
N LYS A 187 6.02 -23.03 -3.20
CA LYS A 187 6.66 -21.69 -3.01
C LYS A 187 5.65 -20.55 -2.99
N LEU A 188 4.50 -20.74 -3.63
CA LEU A 188 3.41 -19.76 -3.73
C LEU A 188 2.34 -19.97 -2.66
N ASP A 189 2.57 -20.88 -1.71
CA ASP A 189 1.57 -21.34 -0.75
C ASP A 189 0.28 -21.86 -1.43
N LEU A 190 0.45 -22.45 -2.62
CA LEU A 190 -0.59 -23.15 -3.37
C LEU A 190 -0.36 -24.64 -3.33
N LYS A 191 -1.41 -25.39 -3.66
CA LYS A 191 -1.38 -26.84 -3.85
C LYS A 191 -2.28 -27.23 -5.02
N PHE A 192 -2.09 -28.42 -5.56
CA PHE A 192 -3.10 -29.00 -6.45
C PHE A 192 -4.43 -29.10 -5.71
N LYS A 193 -5.53 -29.05 -6.47
CA LYS A 193 -6.85 -29.34 -5.94
C LYS A 193 -6.83 -30.75 -5.36
N VAL A 194 -7.25 -30.87 -4.10
CA VAL A 194 -7.46 -32.15 -3.41
C VAL A 194 -8.68 -32.84 -4.01
#